data_AF-A0A352Q346-F1
#
_entry.id   AF-A0A352Q346-F1
#
_cell.length_a   1.000
_cell.length_b   1.000
_cell.length_c   1.000
_cell.angle_alpha   90.00
_cell.angle_beta   90.00
_cell.angle_gamma   90.00
#
_symmetry.space_group_name_H-M   'P 1'
#
loop_
_entity.id
_entity.type
_entity.pdbx_description
1 polymer ?
#
loop_
_entity_poly.entity_id
_entity_poly.type
_entity_poly.pdbx_seq_one_letter_code
_entity_poly.pdbx_strand_id
1 'polypeptide(L)'
;DIFDRAEMIAYQEEMEELLKQRVADETGEVITEQGSRDVRSIFRIHETSGVFREMAADSRITGVVRYLLNDEVYIHQSRLNYKPGFRGKEFYWH
;
A
#
# COMPACT_ATOMS: atom_id res chain seq x y z
N ASP A 1 12.96 -0.94 16.43
CA ASP A 1 12.27 -0.16 15.39
C ASP A 1 13.06 -0.16 14.12
N ILE A 2 12.42 -0.53 13.01
CA ILE A 2 13.05 -0.57 11.67
C ILE A 2 12.88 0.79 10.98
N PHE A 3 11.72 1.43 11.17
CA PHE A 3 11.41 2.78 10.71
C PHE A 3 11.26 3.72 11.90
N ASP A 4 11.76 4.94 11.77
CA ASP A 4 11.62 5.95 12.80
C ASP A 4 10.24 6.63 12.78
N ARG A 5 10.00 7.52 13.74
CA ARG A 5 8.72 8.21 13.87
C ARG A 5 8.42 9.12 12.67
N ALA A 6 9.43 9.79 12.11
CA ALA A 6 9.23 10.70 10.99
C ALA A 6 8.87 9.92 9.72
N GLU A 7 9.53 8.79 9.48
CA GLU A 7 9.20 7.87 8.38
C GLU A 7 7.77 7.34 8.51
N MET A 8 7.41 6.89 9.72
CA MET A 8 6.05 6.40 9.98
C MET A 8 4.98 7.48 9.76
N ILE A 9 5.23 8.73 10.16
CA ILE A 9 4.32 9.85 9.91
C ILE A 9 4.19 10.09 8.39
N ALA A 10 5.30 10.13 7.66
CA ALA A 10 5.28 10.33 6.21
C ALA A 10 4.47 9.24 5.47
N TYR A 11 4.60 7.98 5.89
CA TYR A 11 3.82 6.87 5.31
C TYR A 11 2.33 6.98 5.61
N GLN A 12 1.96 7.45 6.81
CA GLN A 12 0.57 7.66 7.20
C GLN A 12 -0.05 8.84 6.45
N GLU A 13 0.67 9.95 6.33
CA GLU A 13 0.22 11.13 5.57
C GLU A 13 0.02 10.80 4.09
N GLU A 14 0.97 10.08 3.47
CA GLU A 14 0.83 9.64 2.07
C GLU A 14 -0.36 8.71 1.90
N MET A 15 -0.58 7.78 2.83
CA MET A 15 -1.74 6.90 2.82
C MET A 15 -3.05 7.72 2.84
N GLU A 16 -3.17 8.70 3.74
CA GLU A 16 -4.34 9.58 3.78
C GLU A 16 -4.53 10.41 2.52
N GLU A 17 -3.45 10.89 1.92
CA GLU A 17 -3.49 11.70 0.70
C GLU A 17 -3.92 10.87 -0.51
N LEU A 18 -3.33 9.69 -0.70
CA LEU A 18 -3.74 8.76 -1.77
C LEU A 18 -5.20 8.35 -1.61
N LEU A 19 -5.66 8.13 -0.37
CA LEU A 19 -7.05 7.84 -0.10
C LEU A 19 -7.96 8.97 -0.59
N LYS A 20 -7.64 10.24 -0.31
CA LYS A 20 -8.43 11.41 -0.74
C LYS A 20 -8.41 11.59 -2.26
N GLN A 21 -7.25 11.48 -2.89
CA GLN A 21 -7.07 11.75 -4.32
C GLN A 21 -7.72 10.69 -5.20
N ARG A 22 -7.66 9.42 -4.80
CA ARG A 22 -8.03 8.28 -5.64
C ARG A 22 -9.49 7.82 -5.44
N VAL A 23 -10.27 8.47 -4.57
CA VAL A 23 -11.71 8.14 -4.39
C VAL A 23 -12.52 8.20 -5.70
N ALA A 24 -12.12 9.07 -6.64
CA ALA A 24 -12.83 9.29 -7.90
C ALA A 24 -12.12 8.68 -9.13
N ASP A 25 -11.11 7.82 -8.92
CA ASP A 25 -10.30 7.30 -10.00
C ASP A 25 -10.97 6.12 -10.73
N GLU A 26 -11.12 6.25 -12.05
CA GLU A 26 -11.72 5.24 -12.94
C GLU A 26 -10.69 4.32 -13.61
N THR A 27 -9.40 4.44 -13.26
CA THR A 27 -8.30 3.62 -13.82
C THR A 27 -8.42 2.12 -13.54
N GLY A 28 -9.32 1.70 -12.65
CA GLY A 28 -9.48 0.32 -12.19
C GLY A 28 -8.46 -0.10 -11.13
N GLU A 29 -7.57 0.81 -10.72
CA GLU A 29 -6.56 0.58 -9.68
C GLU A 29 -7.12 0.76 -8.25
N VAL A 30 -8.34 1.28 -8.15
CA VAL A 30 -9.04 1.53 -6.90
C VAL A 30 -10.23 0.59 -6.78
N ILE A 31 -10.25 -0.19 -5.72
CA ILE A 31 -11.34 -1.10 -5.38
C ILE A 31 -12.10 -0.51 -4.19
N THR A 32 -13.41 -0.31 -4.36
CA THR A 32 -14.31 0.13 -3.28
C THR A 32 -15.05 -1.05 -2.67
N GLU A 33 -15.55 -0.88 -1.44
CA GLU A 33 -16.43 -1.86 -0.81
C GLU A 33 -17.75 -2.02 -1.58
N GLN A 34 -18.28 -3.24 -1.63
CA GLN A 34 -19.55 -3.50 -2.29
C GLN A 34 -20.69 -2.87 -1.49
N GLY A 35 -21.43 -1.96 -2.12
CA GLY A 35 -22.56 -1.26 -1.49
C GLY A 35 -22.19 0.03 -0.75
N SER A 36 -20.92 0.45 -0.79
CA SER A 36 -20.51 1.81 -0.43
C SER A 36 -19.50 2.38 -1.44
N ARG A 37 -19.13 3.65 -1.29
CA ARG A 37 -18.02 4.27 -2.04
C ARG A 37 -16.73 4.32 -1.21
N ASP A 38 -16.68 3.55 -0.13
CA ASP A 38 -15.49 3.50 0.72
C ASP A 38 -14.39 2.76 -0.04
N VAL A 39 -13.23 3.40 -0.20
CA VAL A 39 -12.07 2.75 -0.81
C VAL A 39 -11.64 1.62 0.10
N ARG A 40 -11.62 0.40 -0.44
CA ARG A 40 -11.07 -0.78 0.22
C ARG A 40 -9.60 -0.89 -0.09
N SER A 41 -9.20 -0.61 -1.34
CA SER A 41 -7.81 -0.73 -1.73
C SER A 41 -7.38 0.07 -2.92
N ILE A 42 -6.09 0.40 -2.92
CA ILE A 42 -5.41 1.10 -4.00
C ILE A 42 -4.21 0.24 -4.41
N PHE A 43 -4.14 -0.16 -5.67
CA PHE A 43 -3.08 -0.98 -6.23
C PHE A 43 -1.95 -0.13 -6.82
N ARG A 44 -0.83 -0.78 -7.20
CA ARG A 44 0.32 -0.17 -7.90
C ARG A 44 0.95 1.06 -7.20
N ILE A 45 0.73 1.20 -5.89
CA ILE A 45 1.27 2.31 -5.09
C ILE A 45 2.79 2.51 -5.22
N HIS A 46 3.57 1.47 -5.51
CA HIS A 46 5.02 1.61 -5.73
C HIS A 46 5.38 2.32 -7.05
N GLU A 47 4.43 2.44 -7.98
CA GLU A 47 4.59 3.16 -9.25
C GLU A 47 3.94 4.55 -9.19
N THR A 48 2.84 4.66 -8.44
CA THR A 48 2.01 5.88 -8.40
C THR A 48 2.33 6.81 -7.23
N SER A 49 3.10 6.36 -6.23
CA SER A 49 3.53 7.16 -5.07
C SER A 49 5.04 7.12 -4.91
N GLY A 50 5.67 8.30 -4.87
CA GLY A 50 7.11 8.42 -4.63
C GLY A 50 7.51 7.87 -3.27
N VAL A 51 6.71 8.15 -2.24
CA VAL A 51 6.94 7.69 -0.86
C VAL A 51 6.91 6.15 -0.78
N PHE A 52 5.89 5.51 -1.36
CA PHE A 52 5.82 4.05 -1.34
C PHE A 52 6.80 3.37 -2.30
N ARG A 53 7.20 4.04 -3.38
CA ARG A 53 8.30 3.58 -4.24
C ARG A 53 9.62 3.53 -3.47
N GLU A 54 9.94 4.59 -2.73
CA GLU A 54 11.14 4.66 -1.90
C GLU A 54 11.09 3.63 -0.77
N MET A 55 9.96 3.51 -0.07
CA MET A 55 9.77 2.48 0.96
C MET A 55 9.99 1.07 0.40
N ALA A 56 9.42 0.75 -0.77
CA ALA A 56 9.53 -0.60 -1.32
C ALA A 56 10.94 -0.93 -1.87
N ALA A 57 11.73 0.08 -2.21
CA ALA A 57 13.12 -0.06 -2.62
C ALA A 57 14.12 -0.04 -1.44
N ASP A 58 13.68 0.33 -0.24
CA ASP A 58 14.53 0.50 0.93
C ASP A 58 15.36 -0.75 1.25
N SER A 59 16.66 -0.58 1.54
CA SER A 59 17.58 -1.69 1.79
C SER A 59 17.21 -2.53 3.03
N ARG A 60 16.52 -1.94 4.01
CA ARG A 60 16.00 -2.66 5.19
C ARG A 60 14.95 -3.70 4.80
N ILE A 61 14.22 -3.46 3.71
CA ILE A 61 13.26 -4.40 3.13
C ILE A 61 13.95 -5.27 2.07
N THR A 62 14.50 -4.66 1.03
CA THR A 62 15.04 -5.40 -0.12
C THR A 62 16.21 -6.30 0.25
N GLY A 63 17.04 -5.93 1.24
CA GLY A 63 18.12 -6.78 1.74
C GLY A 63 17.62 -8.09 2.34
N VAL A 64 16.54 -8.03 3.13
CA VAL A 64 15.92 -9.23 3.71
C VAL A 64 15.28 -10.07 2.62
N VAL A 65 14.55 -9.45 1.69
CA VAL A 65 13.86 -10.18 0.62
C VAL A 65 14.86 -10.86 -0.33
N ARG A 66 15.92 -10.16 -0.75
CA ARG A 66 16.99 -10.73 -1.59
C ARG A 66 17.73 -11.86 -0.87
N TYR A 67 17.96 -11.73 0.43
CA TYR A 67 18.55 -12.82 1.22
C TYR A 67 17.64 -14.06 1.25
N LEU A 68 16.34 -13.88 1.48
CA LEU A 68 15.39 -14.99 1.56
C LEU A 68 15.16 -15.68 0.20
N LEU A 69 15.14 -14.91 -0.89
CA LEU A 69 14.89 -15.42 -2.23
C LEU A 69 16.18 -15.80 -2.98
N ASN A 70 17.35 -15.41 -2.47
CA ASN A 70 18.66 -15.63 -3.07
C ASN A 70 18.75 -15.17 -4.54
N ASP A 71 18.14 -14.02 -4.85
CA ASP A 71 18.15 -13.43 -6.19
C ASP A 71 17.89 -11.92 -6.13
N GLU A 72 18.04 -11.26 -7.27
CA GLU A 72 17.45 -9.93 -7.50
C GLU A 72 15.92 -10.01 -7.51
N VAL A 73 15.28 -8.90 -7.15
CA VAL A 73 13.84 -8.87 -6.91
C VAL A 73 13.20 -7.68 -7.63
N TYR A 74 11.93 -7.85 -7.95
CA TYR A 74 11.07 -6.78 -8.44
C TYR A 74 9.71 -6.86 -7.73
N ILE A 75 8.94 -5.78 -7.78
CA ILE A 75 7.62 -5.74 -7.15
C ILE A 75 6.62 -6.35 -8.12
N HIS A 76 6.13 -7.55 -7.79
CA HIS A 76 5.06 -8.18 -8.56
C HIS A 76 3.73 -7.46 -8.37
N GLN A 77 3.42 -7.05 -7.13
CA GLN A 77 2.20 -6.32 -6.79
C GLN A 77 2.41 -5.48 -5.53
N SER A 78 1.76 -4.32 -5.46
CA SER A 78 1.67 -3.50 -4.26
C SER A 78 0.23 -3.04 -4.05
N ARG A 79 -0.20 -2.94 -2.78
CA ARG A 79 -1.56 -2.52 -2.44
C ARG A 79 -1.61 -1.85 -1.07
N LEU A 80 -2.32 -0.73 -0.96
CA LEU A 80 -2.82 -0.22 0.33
C LEU A 80 -4.18 -0.86 0.60
N ASN A 81 -4.35 -1.40 1.80
CA ASN A 81 -5.60 -2.02 2.23
C ASN A 81 -6.21 -1.19 3.37
N TYR A 82 -7.32 -0.53 3.07
CA TYR A 82 -8.11 0.21 4.05
C TYR A 82 -9.19 -0.69 4.63
N LYS A 83 -9.21 -0.81 5.96
CA LYS A 83 -10.27 -1.52 6.68
C LYS A 83 -10.95 -0.52 7.62
N PRO A 84 -11.95 0.23 7.14
CA PRO A 84 -12.67 1.16 8.00
C PRO A 84 -13.31 0.39 9.15
N GLY A 85 -13.22 0.97 10.36
CA GLY A 85 -13.84 0.40 11.56
C GLY A 85 -15.33 0.14 11.33
N PHE A 86 -15.81 -0.98 11.86
CA PHE A 86 -17.23 -1.37 11.85
C PHE A 86 -17.85 -1.71 10.49
N ARG A 87 -17.18 -1.49 9.35
CA ARG A 87 -17.76 -1.69 8.00
C ARG A 87 -16.89 -2.50 7.04
N GLY A 88 -15.60 -2.64 7.31
CA GLY A 88 -14.71 -3.41 6.45
C GLY A 88 -15.04 -4.91 6.49
N LYS A 89 -15.39 -5.50 5.34
CA LYS A 89 -15.57 -6.95 5.22
C LYS A 89 -14.29 -7.71 5.52
N GLU A 90 -14.41 -8.96 5.92
CA GLU A 90 -13.32 -9.89 6.17
C GLU A 90 -12.51 -10.22 4.90
N PHE A 91 -11.30 -10.75 5.09
CA PHE A 91 -10.60 -11.49 4.05
C PHE A 91 -10.57 -12.95 4.47
N TYR A 92 -11.14 -13.84 3.65
CA TYR A 92 -11.05 -15.27 3.88
C TYR A 92 -9.61 -15.76 3.68
N TRP A 93 -9.28 -16.85 4.37
CA TRP A 93 -8.01 -17.56 4.17
C TRP A 93 -7.89 -18.00 2.71
N HIS A 94 -6.73 -17.73 2.10
CA HIS A 94 -6.38 -18.06 0.73
C HIS A 94 -4.88 -18.37 0.64
#